data_AF-A0A2U1N131-F1
#
_entry.id   AF-A0A2U1N131-F1
#
_cell.length_a   1.000
_cell.length_b   1.000
_cell.length_c   1.000
_cell.angle_alpha   90.00
_cell.angle_beta   90.00
_cell.angle_gamma   90.00
#
_symmetry.space_group_name_H-M   'P 1'
#
loop_
_entity.id
_entity.type
_entity.pdbx_description
1 polymer ?
#
loop_
_entity_poly.entity_id
_entity_poly.type
_entity_poly.pdbx_seq_one_letter_code
_entity_poly.pdbx_strand_id
1 'polypeptide(L)'
;MGAEMGMFTWVLPSLDFVTSEYTDGDREVLMKETYGHGISLFQMLNDLLANMMSQRGIPFIAALTSDLHVLPDFHGNRSPIADPNAKGIICDLNLDTSEKQLALQYFATV
;
A
#
# COMPACT_ATOMS: atom_id res chain seq x y z
N MET A 1 20.11 -22.95 2.86
CA MET A 1 18.70 -22.85 3.28
C MET A 1 18.60 -21.66 4.22
N GLY A 2 18.24 -20.47 3.74
CA GLY A 2 18.27 -19.26 4.60
C GLY A 2 18.21 -17.88 3.94
N ALA A 3 17.93 -17.75 2.63
CA ALA A 3 17.83 -16.44 1.98
C ALA A 3 16.38 -15.96 1.73
N GLU A 4 15.37 -16.82 1.90
CA GLU A 4 13.98 -16.50 1.49
C GLU A 4 13.08 -16.03 2.66
N MET A 5 13.51 -16.17 3.91
CA MET A 5 12.73 -15.77 5.10
C MET A 5 12.72 -14.25 5.35
N GLY A 6 13.52 -13.47 4.61
CA GLY A 6 13.65 -12.03 4.81
C GLY A 6 12.64 -11.18 4.04
N MET A 7 12.08 -11.69 2.93
CA MET A 7 11.20 -10.90 2.06
C MET A 7 9.75 -10.85 2.60
N PHE A 8 9.32 -11.92 3.28
CA PHE A 8 7.98 -12.03 3.85
C PHE A 8 7.75 -11.16 5.10
N THR A 9 8.80 -10.65 5.75
CA THR A 9 8.69 -9.87 6.99
C THR A 9 8.60 -8.35 6.78
N TRP A 10 8.74 -7.84 5.55
CA TRP A 10 8.70 -6.38 5.24
C TRP A 10 7.46 -5.90 4.50
N VAL A 11 6.73 -6.81 3.84
CA VAL A 11 5.47 -6.47 3.16
C VAL A 11 4.40 -6.12 4.20
N LEU A 12 4.29 -6.92 5.27
CA LEU A 12 3.24 -6.75 6.28
C LEU A 12 3.35 -5.43 7.07
N PRO A 13 4.52 -5.00 7.58
CA PRO A 13 4.60 -3.74 8.32
C PRO A 13 4.31 -2.50 7.46
N SER A 14 4.72 -2.52 6.18
CA SER A 14 4.47 -1.41 5.25
C SER A 14 2.99 -1.34 4.87
N LEU A 15 2.38 -2.50 4.65
CA LEU A 15 0.97 -2.65 4.39
C LEU A 15 0.10 -2.20 5.57
N ASP A 16 0.45 -2.65 6.78
CA ASP A 16 -0.25 -2.27 8.00
C ASP A 16 -0.12 -0.77 8.25
N PHE A 17 1.08 -0.19 8.06
CA PHE A 17 1.30 1.25 8.20
C PHE A 17 0.46 2.07 7.21
N VAL A 18 0.51 1.75 5.91
CA VAL A 18 -0.24 2.49 4.88
C VAL A 18 -1.75 2.38 5.10
N THR A 19 -2.25 1.21 5.50
CA THR A 19 -3.67 1.01 5.77
C THR A 19 -4.12 1.54 7.14
N SER A 20 -3.20 1.72 8.11
CA SER A 20 -3.51 2.31 9.42
C SER A 20 -3.44 3.83 9.43
N GLU A 21 -2.58 4.44 8.62
CA GLU A 21 -2.43 5.91 8.54
C GLU A 21 -3.51 6.58 7.68
N TYR A 22 -4.30 5.80 6.94
CA TYR A 22 -5.57 6.27 6.40
C TYR A 22 -6.45 6.65 7.59
N THR A 23 -6.80 7.94 7.69
CA THR A 23 -7.25 8.55 8.94
C THR A 23 -8.24 7.64 9.68
N ASP A 24 -8.03 7.42 10.98
CA ASP A 24 -8.77 6.40 11.75
C ASP A 24 -10.30 6.45 11.52
N GLY A 25 -10.84 7.66 11.30
CA GLY A 25 -12.25 7.86 10.94
C GLY A 25 -12.64 7.31 9.57
N ASP A 26 -11.82 7.50 8.54
CA ASP A 26 -12.11 7.01 7.19
C ASP A 26 -11.95 5.48 7.10
N ARG A 27 -10.99 4.91 7.85
CA ARG A 27 -10.80 3.46 7.91
C ARG A 27 -11.99 2.74 8.55
N GLU A 28 -12.54 3.27 9.64
CA GLU A 28 -13.72 2.69 10.29
C GLU A 28 -14.93 2.68 9.35
N VAL A 29 -15.12 3.77 8.59
CA VAL A 29 -16.17 3.87 7.57
C VAL A 29 -16.01 2.80 6.49
N LEU A 30 -14.79 2.62 5.94
CA LEU A 30 -14.52 1.60 4.94
C LEU A 30 -14.73 0.19 5.48
N MET A 31 -14.25 -0.10 6.70
CA MET A 31 -14.46 -1.41 7.32
C MET A 31 -15.95 -1.71 7.52
N LYS A 32 -16.76 -0.71 7.90
CA LYS A 32 -18.21 -0.88 8.01
C LYS A 32 -18.87 -1.14 6.65
N GLU A 33 -18.42 -0.46 5.60
CA GLU A 33 -18.92 -0.68 4.25
C GLU A 33 -18.58 -2.09 3.74
N THR A 34 -17.33 -2.53 3.89
CA THR A 34 -16.90 -3.89 3.48
C THR A 34 -17.67 -4.98 4.24
N TYR A 35 -17.92 -4.79 5.53
CA TYR A 35 -18.76 -5.69 6.34
C TYR A 35 -20.20 -5.78 5.79
N GLY A 36 -20.78 -4.67 5.36
CA GLY A 36 -22.11 -4.65 4.72
C GLY A 36 -22.17 -5.44 3.40
N HIS A 37 -21.05 -5.57 2.70
CA HIS A 37 -20.93 -6.29 1.44
C HIS A 37 -20.38 -7.73 1.59
N GLY A 38 -19.92 -8.12 2.78
CA GLY A 38 -19.35 -9.43 3.04
C GLY A 38 -17.98 -9.68 2.40
N ILE A 39 -17.23 -8.61 2.10
CA ILE A 39 -15.88 -8.68 1.51
C ILE A 39 -14.84 -8.12 2.49
N SER A 40 -13.56 -8.42 2.26
CA SER A 40 -12.46 -7.81 3.04
C SER A 40 -12.05 -6.46 2.46
N LEU A 41 -11.40 -5.61 3.27
CA LEU A 41 -10.79 -4.36 2.79
C LEU A 41 -9.82 -4.63 1.62
N PHE A 42 -8.98 -5.65 1.73
CA PHE A 42 -8.04 -5.99 0.65
C PHE A 42 -8.75 -6.39 -0.65
N GLN A 43 -9.87 -7.10 -0.57
CA GLN A 43 -10.66 -7.42 -1.76
C GLN A 43 -11.22 -6.15 -2.41
N MET A 44 -11.80 -5.25 -1.62
CA MET A 44 -12.29 -3.94 -2.10
C MET A 44 -11.16 -3.13 -2.77
N LEU A 45 -9.98 -3.03 -2.16
CA LEU A 45 -8.84 -2.29 -2.73
C LEU A 45 -8.35 -2.92 -4.05
N ASN A 46 -8.32 -4.25 -4.13
CA ASN A 46 -7.98 -4.97 -5.37
C ASN A 46 -9.02 -4.73 -6.47
N ASP A 47 -10.31 -4.73 -6.13
CA ASP A 47 -11.38 -4.44 -7.08
C ASP A 47 -11.30 -2.99 -7.60
N LEU A 48 -10.98 -2.03 -6.72
CA LEU A 48 -10.72 -0.64 -7.11
C LEU A 48 -9.56 -0.52 -8.10
N LEU A 49 -8.44 -1.20 -7.86
CA LEU A 49 -7.30 -1.20 -8.78
C LEU A 49 -7.66 -1.80 -10.14
N ALA A 50 -8.38 -2.93 -10.17
CA ALA A 50 -8.84 -3.55 -11.41
C ALA A 50 -9.76 -2.63 -12.22
N ASN A 51 -10.67 -1.92 -11.52
CA ASN A 51 -11.54 -0.93 -12.12
C ASN A 51 -10.74 0.27 -12.68
N MET A 52 -9.76 0.78 -11.93
CA MET A 52 -8.90 1.89 -12.39
C MET A 52 -8.07 1.51 -13.62
N MET A 53 -7.48 0.31 -13.63
CA MET A 53 -6.74 -0.22 -14.77
C MET A 53 -7.63 -0.27 -16.02
N SER A 54 -8.84 -0.81 -15.87
CA SER A 54 -9.84 -0.93 -16.96
C SER A 54 -10.29 0.45 -17.48
N GLN A 55 -10.60 1.38 -16.57
CA GLN A 55 -11.05 2.74 -16.92
C GLN A 55 -9.97 3.55 -17.64
N ARG A 56 -8.70 3.39 -17.26
CA ARG A 56 -7.57 4.11 -17.85
C ARG A 56 -7.00 3.43 -19.11
N GLY A 57 -7.47 2.23 -19.45
CA GLY A 57 -6.96 1.45 -20.58
C GLY A 57 -5.51 1.01 -20.40
N ILE A 58 -5.09 0.80 -19.15
CA ILE A 58 -3.71 0.42 -18.80
C ILE A 58 -3.56 -1.10 -18.97
N PRO A 59 -2.48 -1.59 -19.63
CA PRO A 59 -2.36 -3.01 -19.98
C PRO A 59 -1.99 -3.93 -18.80
N PHE A 60 -1.44 -3.39 -17.71
CA PHE A 60 -1.08 -4.16 -16.51
C PHE A 60 -1.19 -3.30 -15.25
N ILE A 61 -1.62 -3.91 -14.14
CA ILE A 61 -1.92 -3.21 -12.89
C ILE A 61 -0.74 -2.41 -12.32
N ALA A 62 0.50 -2.90 -12.49
CA ALA A 62 1.70 -2.23 -11.98
C ALA A 62 1.97 -0.86 -12.60
N ALA A 63 1.41 -0.55 -13.77
CA ALA A 63 1.52 0.79 -14.35
C ALA A 63 0.68 1.84 -13.61
N LEU A 64 -0.23 1.44 -12.71
CA LEU A 64 -1.00 2.39 -11.90
C LEU A 64 -0.15 3.14 -10.86
N THR A 65 0.98 2.56 -10.43
CA THR A 65 1.86 3.10 -9.40
C THR A 65 3.26 3.44 -9.93
N SER A 66 3.40 3.71 -11.23
CA SER A 66 4.71 3.98 -11.83
C SER A 66 5.46 5.17 -11.23
N ASP A 67 4.73 6.17 -10.73
CA ASP A 67 5.30 7.37 -10.11
C ASP A 67 5.27 7.30 -8.56
N LEU A 68 4.50 6.36 -7.99
CA LEU A 68 4.31 6.20 -6.55
C LEU A 68 5.32 5.19 -6.00
N HIS A 69 6.25 5.65 -5.18
CA HIS A 69 7.30 4.82 -4.60
C HIS A 69 7.25 4.81 -3.08
N VAL A 70 7.40 3.61 -2.50
CA VAL A 70 7.50 3.41 -1.06
C VAL A 70 8.88 2.83 -0.72
N LEU A 71 9.62 3.53 0.14
CA LEU A 71 10.82 3.01 0.78
C LEU A 71 10.43 2.51 2.19
N PRO A 72 10.51 1.20 2.48
CA PRO A 72 9.95 0.62 3.71
C PRO A 72 10.92 0.63 4.91
N ASP A 73 11.80 1.63 5.02
CA ASP A 73 12.82 1.74 6.09
C ASP A 73 12.21 2.19 7.44
N PHE A 74 11.02 1.70 7.82
CA PHE A 74 10.33 2.07 9.06
C PHE A 74 11.11 1.70 10.33
N HIS A 75 11.95 0.68 10.25
CA HIS A 75 12.83 0.22 11.34
C HIS A 75 14.31 0.50 11.08
N GLY A 76 14.62 1.46 10.19
CA GLY A 76 15.97 1.70 9.70
C GLY A 76 16.35 0.83 8.51
N ASN A 77 17.35 1.29 7.76
CA ASN A 77 17.88 0.63 6.59
C ASN A 77 18.92 -0.40 7.05
N ARG A 78 18.80 -1.65 6.59
CA ARG A 78 19.80 -2.69 6.85
C ARG A 78 20.88 -2.64 5.75
N SER A 79 21.58 -3.73 5.48
CA SER A 79 22.51 -3.77 4.34
C SER A 79 21.82 -3.27 3.04
N PRO A 80 22.51 -2.51 2.16
CA PRO A 80 23.95 -2.20 2.17
C PRO A 80 24.35 -0.91 2.90
N ILE A 81 23.42 -0.01 3.21
CA ILE A 81 23.72 1.29 3.83
C ILE A 81 23.87 1.13 5.35
N ALA A 82 23.10 0.22 5.95
CA ALA A 82 23.12 -0.12 7.38
C ALA A 82 22.91 1.10 8.28
N ASP A 83 22.05 2.03 7.86
CA ASP A 83 21.67 3.19 8.66
C ASP A 83 20.44 2.88 9.55
N PRO A 84 20.63 2.67 10.86
CA PRO A 84 19.53 2.40 11.78
C PRO A 84 18.61 3.61 11.97
N ASN A 85 19.01 4.81 11.53
CA ASN A 85 18.20 6.03 11.65
C ASN A 85 17.37 6.32 10.41
N ALA A 86 17.55 5.58 9.31
CA ALA A 86 16.75 5.73 8.11
C ALA A 86 15.25 5.61 8.43
N LYS A 87 14.43 6.28 7.63
CA LYS A 87 12.98 6.37 7.82
C LYS A 87 12.29 5.92 6.54
N GLY A 88 11.09 5.39 6.70
CA GLY A 88 10.22 5.11 5.57
C GLY A 88 9.89 6.40 4.80
N ILE A 89 9.79 6.28 3.48
CA ILE A 89 9.48 7.40 2.58
C ILE A 89 8.34 6.96 1.66
N ILE A 90 7.39 7.86 1.41
CA ILE A 90 6.43 7.74 0.33
C ILE A 90 6.60 8.96 -0.57
N CYS A 91 6.86 8.72 -1.86
CA CYS A 91 7.06 9.76 -2.87
C CYS A 91 5.80 9.95 -3.72
N ASP A 92 5.66 11.12 -4.34
CA ASP A 92 4.55 11.46 -5.26
C ASP A 92 3.14 11.46 -4.61
N LEU A 93 3.07 11.85 -3.34
CA LEU A 93 1.80 12.12 -2.67
C LEU A 93 1.18 13.44 -3.18
N ASN A 94 -0.13 13.43 -3.37
CA ASN A 94 -0.94 14.60 -3.70
C ASN A 94 -2.08 14.76 -2.67
N LEU A 95 -2.97 15.74 -2.86
CA LEU A 95 -4.06 16.04 -1.92
C LEU A 95 -5.28 15.11 -2.04
N ASP A 96 -5.24 14.08 -2.89
CA ASP A 96 -6.31 13.10 -3.05
C ASP A 96 -6.39 12.21 -1.81
N THR A 97 -7.51 12.32 -1.09
CA THR A 97 -7.81 11.50 0.10
C THR A 97 -8.84 10.42 -0.22
N SER A 98 -9.05 10.08 -1.48
CA SER A 98 -10.01 9.06 -1.88
C SER A 98 -9.50 7.64 -1.65
N GLU A 99 -10.43 6.69 -1.63
CA GLU A 99 -10.15 5.25 -1.61
C GLU A 99 -9.27 4.79 -2.77
N LYS A 100 -9.31 5.50 -3.91
CA LYS A 100 -8.43 5.22 -5.05
C LYS A 100 -6.98 5.50 -4.69
N GLN A 101 -6.71 6.60 -4.00
CA GLN A 101 -5.37 6.92 -3.54
C GLN A 101 -4.91 5.90 -2.48
N LEU A 102 -5.80 5.46 -1.59
CA LEU A 102 -5.50 4.37 -0.66
C LEU A 102 -5.15 3.06 -1.39
N ALA A 103 -5.91 2.70 -2.43
CA ALA A 103 -5.66 1.50 -3.23
C ALA A 103 -4.31 1.56 -3.95
N LEU A 104 -3.91 2.74 -4.47
CA LEU A 104 -2.60 2.94 -5.07
C LEU A 104 -1.46 2.81 -4.05
N GLN A 105 -1.59 3.45 -2.88
CA GLN A 105 -0.59 3.34 -1.81
C GLN A 105 -0.48 1.91 -1.29
N TYR A 106 -1.61 1.23 -1.10
CA TYR A 106 -1.67 -0.20 -0.80
C TYR A 106 -0.85 -1.01 -1.80
N PHE A 107 -1.12 -0.83 -3.09
CA PHE A 107 -0.47 -1.59 -4.16
C PHE A 107 1.04 -1.28 -4.28
N ALA A 108 1.48 -0.06 -3.94
CA ALA A 108 2.89 0.30 -3.95
C ALA A 108 3.73 -0.39 -2.86
N THR A 109 3.10 -1.15 -1.95
CA THR A 109 3.77 -1.90 -0.88
C THR A 109 3.92 -3.40 -1.12
N VAL A 110 3.35 -3.94 -2.22
CA VAL A 110 3.30 -5.38 -2.54
C VAL A 110 4.19 -5.78 -3.72
#